data_AF-A0A8T5G2Q9-F1
#
_entry.id   AF-A0A8T5G2Q9-F1
#
_cell.length_a   1.000
_cell.length_b   1.000
_cell.length_c   1.000
_cell.angle_alpha   90.00
_cell.angle_beta   90.00
_cell.angle_gamma   90.00
#
_symmetry.space_group_name_H-M   'P 1'
#
loop_
_entity.id
_entity.type
_entity.pdbx_description
1 polymer ?
#
loop_
_entity_poly.entity_id
_entity_poly.type
_entity_poly.pdbx_seq_one_letter_code
_entity_poly.pdbx_strand_id
1 'polypeptide(L)'
;MNWEECNRKKIVKKILPDKNLINSLIEASNNKIESAKRLKLDKITASSIISLSYDALRELLEATAIKKGFKLYNHECYCSFLKEILKNEKLSLDFDRVRKIRNSINYYGKSVNPNDAKDIISLIENLIIVLKSYYLKKYSTGLFIGRFQPIHNGHLKYIKFMLTECEKLIILIGSSKKQGTTKNPYDFKKRKDLLLKSMEELNINSEKIKINSIRDFPDDNESWFSRIMKKVEDIDIYYAGENEVTYSIFNKKGIKTHKIDRRIDDISATEIRKLKNEDKDFSKMVTEYVKKNI
;
A
#
# COMPACT_ATOMS: atom_id res chain seq x y z
N MET A 1 15.59 -20.85 18.14
CA MET A 1 16.83 -20.49 17.42
C MET A 1 16.81 -18.99 17.15
N ASN A 2 17.85 -18.27 17.59
CA ASN A 2 18.01 -16.83 17.32
C ASN A 2 18.74 -16.59 15.99
N TRP A 3 18.83 -15.33 15.55
CA TRP A 3 19.46 -15.00 14.26
C TRP A 3 20.95 -15.36 14.20
N GLU A 4 21.68 -15.17 15.30
CA GLU A 4 23.09 -15.52 15.38
C GLU A 4 23.31 -17.02 15.18
N GLU A 5 22.51 -17.86 15.83
CA GLU A 5 22.55 -19.31 15.67
C GLU A 5 22.20 -19.73 14.24
N CYS A 6 21.22 -19.08 13.61
CA CYS A 6 20.89 -19.28 12.19
C CYS A 6 22.10 -19.00 11.26
N ASN A 7 22.87 -17.93 11.54
CA ASN A 7 24.09 -17.61 10.80
C ASN A 7 25.21 -18.62 11.07
N ARG A 8 25.45 -18.96 12.34
CA ARG A 8 26.48 -19.93 12.76
C ARG A 8 26.27 -21.30 12.12
N LYS A 9 25.01 -21.75 12.05
CA LYS A 9 24.62 -23.01 11.39
C LYS A 9 24.58 -22.90 9.85
N LYS A 10 24.93 -21.75 9.26
CA LYS A 10 24.89 -21.48 7.82
C LYS A 10 23.51 -21.69 7.18
N ILE A 11 22.45 -21.51 7.97
CA ILE A 11 21.05 -21.63 7.53
C ILE A 11 20.56 -20.31 6.92
N VAL A 12 21.31 -19.23 7.12
CA VAL A 12 21.12 -17.92 6.49
C VAL A 12 22.34 -17.59 5.63
N LYS A 13 22.11 -17.02 4.45
CA LYS A 13 23.16 -16.51 3.57
C LYS A 13 22.84 -15.07 3.15
N LYS A 14 23.82 -14.17 3.19
CA LYS A 14 23.71 -12.84 2.59
C LYS A 14 23.76 -12.95 1.07
N ILE A 15 22.88 -12.25 0.38
CA ILE A 15 22.75 -12.24 -1.09
C ILE A 15 22.46 -10.82 -1.59
N LEU A 16 22.67 -10.59 -2.89
CA LEU A 16 22.12 -9.41 -3.56
C LEU A 16 20.62 -9.64 -3.85
N PRO A 17 19.75 -8.63 -3.63
CA PRO A 17 18.34 -8.74 -3.97
C PRO A 17 18.12 -8.98 -5.47
N ASP A 18 17.33 -9.99 -5.81
CA ASP A 18 16.91 -10.31 -7.18
C ASP A 18 15.44 -9.91 -7.37
N LYS A 19 15.21 -8.84 -8.14
CA LYS A 19 13.85 -8.31 -8.40
C LYS A 19 12.98 -9.31 -9.15
N ASN A 20 13.53 -10.09 -10.08
CA ASN A 20 12.76 -11.05 -10.86
C ASN A 20 12.29 -12.18 -9.96
N LEU A 21 13.19 -12.73 -9.15
CA LEU A 21 12.84 -13.78 -8.19
C LEU A 21 11.80 -13.30 -7.16
N ILE A 22 11.96 -12.07 -6.63
CA ILE A 22 10.97 -11.47 -5.71
C ILE A 22 9.58 -11.41 -6.38
N ASN A 23 9.51 -10.94 -7.62
CA ASN A 23 8.24 -10.84 -8.35
C ASN A 23 7.62 -12.22 -8.61
N SER A 24 8.41 -13.19 -9.05
CA SER A 24 7.93 -14.56 -9.28
C SER A 24 7.42 -15.23 -7.99
N LEU A 25 8.07 -14.99 -6.85
CA LEU A 25 7.60 -15.49 -5.55
C LEU A 25 6.28 -14.82 -5.11
N ILE A 26 6.13 -13.52 -5.35
CA ILE A 26 4.87 -12.80 -5.08
C ILE A 26 3.74 -13.35 -5.96
N GLU A 27 4.02 -13.60 -7.24
CA GLU A 27 3.05 -14.17 -8.18
C GLU A 27 2.66 -15.60 -7.79
N ALA A 28 3.63 -16.46 -7.48
CA ALA A 28 3.38 -17.82 -7.00
C ALA A 28 2.52 -17.84 -5.73
N SER A 29 2.77 -16.90 -4.80
CA SER A 29 1.98 -16.72 -3.58
C SER A 29 0.54 -16.30 -3.90
N ASN A 30 0.35 -15.35 -4.83
CA ASN A 30 -0.99 -14.93 -5.26
C ASN A 30 -1.77 -16.09 -5.88
N ASN A 31 -1.13 -16.91 -6.72
CA ASN A 31 -1.77 -18.08 -7.32
C ASN A 31 -2.22 -19.10 -6.26
N LYS A 32 -1.44 -19.31 -5.19
CA LYS A 32 -1.82 -20.17 -4.06
C LYS A 32 -2.99 -19.60 -3.25
N ILE A 33 -3.00 -18.29 -3.01
CA ILE A 33 -4.11 -17.61 -2.33
C ILE A 33 -5.40 -17.78 -3.13
N GLU A 34 -5.36 -17.54 -4.44
CA GLU A 34 -6.54 -17.71 -5.30
C GLU A 34 -6.97 -19.18 -5.40
N SER A 35 -6.03 -20.12 -5.43
CA SER A 35 -6.33 -21.55 -5.39
C SER A 35 -7.02 -21.95 -4.09
N ALA A 36 -6.55 -21.45 -2.94
CA ALA A 36 -7.15 -21.69 -1.64
C ALA A 36 -8.59 -21.16 -1.57
N LYS A 37 -8.85 -19.95 -2.11
CA LYS A 37 -10.20 -19.34 -2.16
C LYS A 37 -11.20 -20.13 -3.01
N ARG A 38 -10.74 -20.88 -4.01
CA ARG A 38 -11.60 -21.71 -4.87
C ARG A 38 -12.10 -22.97 -4.17
N LEU A 39 -11.45 -23.39 -3.09
CA LEU A 39 -11.87 -24.56 -2.31
C LEU A 39 -12.97 -24.15 -1.33
N LYS A 40 -14.07 -24.91 -1.31
CA LYS A 40 -15.09 -24.78 -0.26
C LYS A 40 -14.46 -25.20 1.06
N LEU A 41 -14.59 -24.41 2.13
CA LEU A 41 -14.11 -24.77 3.46
C LEU A 41 -15.01 -25.84 4.09
N ASP A 42 -14.50 -27.08 4.21
CA ASP A 42 -15.15 -28.20 4.87
C ASP A 42 -14.11 -29.15 5.51
N LYS A 43 -14.56 -30.28 6.07
CA LYS A 43 -13.69 -31.25 6.77
C LYS A 43 -12.63 -31.89 5.87
N ILE A 44 -12.86 -31.94 4.56
CA ILE A 44 -11.96 -32.56 3.58
C ILE A 44 -10.90 -31.54 3.16
N THR A 45 -11.31 -30.30 2.89
CA THR A 45 -10.44 -29.27 2.31
C THR A 45 -9.73 -28.38 3.33
N ALA A 46 -10.18 -28.34 4.60
CA ALA A 46 -9.64 -27.43 5.62
C ALA A 46 -8.10 -27.49 5.73
N SER A 47 -7.55 -28.70 5.85
CA SER A 47 -6.10 -28.91 5.94
C SER A 47 -5.37 -28.46 4.67
N SER A 48 -5.97 -28.66 3.49
CA SER A 48 -5.42 -28.23 2.21
C SER A 48 -5.42 -26.71 2.07
N ILE A 49 -6.50 -26.05 2.49
CA ILE A 49 -6.61 -24.59 2.47
C ILE A 49 -5.55 -23.98 3.41
N ILE A 50 -5.39 -24.49 4.63
CA ILE A 50 -4.35 -24.03 5.57
C ILE A 50 -2.95 -24.22 4.98
N SER A 51 -2.68 -25.38 4.37
CA SER A 51 -1.36 -25.68 3.79
C SER A 51 -1.04 -24.74 2.63
N LEU A 52 -1.97 -24.55 1.69
CA LEU A 52 -1.83 -23.62 0.57
C LEU A 52 -1.62 -22.18 1.06
N SER A 53 -2.39 -21.76 2.06
CA SER A 53 -2.30 -20.41 2.64
C SER A 53 -0.96 -20.19 3.34
N TYR A 54 -0.49 -21.20 4.09
CA TYR A 54 0.82 -21.15 4.74
C TYR A 54 1.96 -21.09 3.72
N ASP A 55 1.91 -21.89 2.66
CA ASP A 55 2.96 -21.89 1.64
C ASP A 55 2.97 -20.55 0.88
N ALA A 56 1.80 -19.94 0.64
CA ALA A 56 1.70 -18.58 0.11
C ALA A 56 2.36 -17.55 1.04
N LEU A 57 2.12 -17.65 2.36
CA LEU A 57 2.78 -16.81 3.36
C LEU A 57 4.30 -17.01 3.38
N ARG A 58 4.77 -18.27 3.31
CA ARG A 58 6.20 -18.60 3.28
C ARG A 58 6.90 -18.00 2.07
N GLU A 59 6.28 -18.04 0.90
CA GLU A 59 6.85 -17.44 -0.32
C GLU A 59 6.98 -15.92 -0.22
N LEU A 60 6.03 -15.24 0.43
CA LEU A 60 6.14 -13.80 0.71
C LEU A 60 7.23 -13.51 1.75
N LEU A 61 7.41 -14.36 2.75
CA LEU A 61 8.53 -14.23 3.69
C LEU A 61 9.88 -14.41 2.99
N GLU A 62 9.97 -15.35 2.05
CA GLU A 62 11.17 -15.52 1.22
C GLU A 62 11.42 -14.30 0.34
N ALA A 63 10.41 -13.80 -0.37
CA ALA A 63 10.50 -12.58 -1.15
C ALA A 63 10.95 -11.38 -0.28
N THR A 64 10.42 -11.29 0.94
CA THR A 64 10.79 -10.24 1.90
C THR A 64 12.24 -10.36 2.35
N ALA A 65 12.70 -11.58 2.64
CA ALA A 65 14.09 -11.84 3.02
C ALA A 65 15.07 -11.52 1.88
N ILE A 66 14.76 -11.93 0.65
CA ILE A 66 15.58 -11.63 -0.53
C ILE A 66 15.66 -10.12 -0.74
N LYS A 67 14.54 -9.40 -0.61
CA LYS A 67 14.50 -7.93 -0.68
C LYS A 67 15.36 -7.28 0.39
N LYS A 68 15.52 -7.91 1.56
CA LYS A 68 16.41 -7.48 2.64
C LYS A 68 17.86 -7.99 2.50
N GLY A 69 18.18 -8.72 1.43
CA GLY A 69 19.53 -9.23 1.16
C GLY A 69 19.87 -10.56 1.83
N PHE A 70 18.87 -11.40 2.12
CA PHE A 70 19.05 -12.69 2.79
C PHE A 70 18.35 -13.84 2.06
N LYS A 71 18.99 -15.01 2.09
CA LYS A 71 18.40 -16.31 1.74
C LYS A 71 18.37 -17.20 2.98
N LEU A 72 17.21 -17.78 3.27
CA LEU A 72 16.97 -18.66 4.42
C LEU A 72 16.69 -20.08 3.93
N TYR A 73 17.27 -21.09 4.58
CA TYR A 73 17.12 -22.49 4.19
C TYR A 73 16.18 -23.30 5.09
N ASN A 74 15.63 -22.69 6.15
CA ASN A 74 14.65 -23.35 6.99
C ASN A 74 13.55 -22.40 7.46
N HIS A 75 12.44 -22.98 7.94
CA HIS A 75 11.28 -22.20 8.34
C HIS A 75 11.47 -21.52 9.71
N GLU A 76 12.28 -22.09 10.59
CA GLU A 76 12.51 -21.56 11.94
C GLU A 76 13.27 -20.24 11.92
N CYS A 77 14.21 -20.06 10.98
CA CYS A 77 14.93 -18.80 10.85
C CYS A 77 14.04 -17.65 10.35
N TYR A 78 12.85 -17.91 9.82
CA TYR A 78 11.90 -16.82 9.55
C TYR A 78 11.37 -16.19 10.85
N CYS A 79 11.27 -16.94 11.95
CA CYS A 79 10.89 -16.36 13.25
C CYS A 79 11.94 -15.33 13.71
N SER A 80 13.21 -15.70 13.73
CA SER A 80 14.29 -14.78 14.09
C SER A 80 14.47 -13.65 13.06
N PHE A 81 14.25 -13.89 11.77
CA PHE A 81 14.21 -12.84 10.75
C PHE A 81 13.13 -11.79 11.05
N LEU A 82 11.90 -12.21 11.31
CA LEU A 82 10.78 -11.32 11.61
C LEU A 82 11.04 -10.53 12.90
N LYS A 83 11.52 -11.19 13.95
CA LYS A 83 11.77 -10.57 15.26
C LYS A 83 12.97 -9.62 15.24
N GLU A 84 14.12 -10.07 14.74
CA GLU A 84 15.41 -9.38 14.93
C GLU A 84 15.77 -8.47 13.75
N ILE A 85 15.46 -8.88 12.51
CA ILE A 85 15.78 -8.10 11.30
C ILE A 85 14.65 -7.13 10.94
N LEU A 86 13.40 -7.59 10.94
CA LEU A 86 12.24 -6.72 10.68
C LEU A 86 11.74 -5.99 11.93
N LYS A 87 12.30 -6.28 13.11
CA LYS A 87 11.93 -5.69 14.41
C LYS A 87 10.44 -5.83 14.71
N ASN A 88 9.84 -6.97 14.35
CA ASN A 88 8.41 -7.23 14.51
C ASN A 88 8.16 -8.55 15.26
N GLU A 89 8.21 -8.48 16.59
CA GLU A 89 8.04 -9.65 17.46
C GLU A 89 6.66 -10.28 17.34
N LYS A 90 5.59 -9.48 17.26
CA LYS A 90 4.23 -9.99 17.07
C LYS A 90 4.14 -10.85 15.80
N LEU A 91 4.62 -10.32 14.68
CA LEU A 91 4.62 -11.04 13.40
C LEU A 91 5.41 -12.35 13.47
N SER A 92 6.53 -12.37 14.22
CA SER A 92 7.30 -13.59 14.48
C SER A 92 6.49 -14.63 15.27
N LEU A 93 5.82 -14.23 16.35
CA LEU A 93 5.05 -15.14 17.20
C LEU A 93 3.86 -15.74 16.44
N ASP A 94 3.13 -14.89 15.71
CA ASP A 94 1.99 -15.33 14.90
C ASP A 94 2.45 -16.29 13.78
N PHE A 95 3.58 -16.00 13.12
CA PHE A 95 4.17 -16.91 12.13
C PHE A 95 4.58 -18.26 12.75
N ASP A 96 5.21 -18.26 13.94
CA ASP A 96 5.61 -19.50 14.60
C ASP A 96 4.41 -20.38 14.97
N ARG A 97 3.30 -19.75 15.40
CA ARG A 97 2.03 -20.43 15.67
C ARG A 97 1.51 -21.14 14.43
N VAL A 98 1.40 -20.45 13.30
CA VAL A 98 0.88 -21.06 12.05
C VAL A 98 1.84 -22.12 11.49
N ARG A 99 3.17 -21.93 11.65
CA ARG A 99 4.19 -22.93 11.28
C ARG A 99 3.99 -24.24 12.05
N LYS A 100 3.81 -24.17 13.38
CA LYS A 100 3.57 -25.34 14.23
C LYS A 100 2.29 -26.06 13.84
N ILE A 101 1.20 -25.33 13.62
CA ILE A 101 -0.08 -25.89 13.17
C ILE A 101 0.08 -26.62 11.83
N ARG A 102 0.69 -25.98 10.84
CA ARG A 102 0.93 -26.59 9.53
C ARG A 102 1.80 -27.85 9.63
N ASN A 103 2.82 -27.86 10.49
CA ASN A 103 3.62 -29.06 10.74
C ASN A 103 2.79 -30.19 11.37
N SER A 104 1.90 -29.88 12.32
CA SER A 104 0.96 -30.87 12.90
C SER A 104 0.04 -31.49 11.85
N ILE A 105 -0.42 -30.71 10.88
CA ILE A 105 -1.25 -31.20 9.77
C ILE A 105 -0.41 -32.10 8.83
N ASN A 106 0.71 -31.60 8.34
CA ASN A 106 1.45 -32.24 7.24
C ASN A 106 2.26 -33.47 7.66
N TYR A 107 2.81 -33.48 8.89
CA TYR A 107 3.68 -34.57 9.34
C TYR A 107 3.00 -35.55 10.29
N TYR A 108 1.95 -35.10 11.00
CA TYR A 108 1.27 -35.92 12.02
C TYR A 108 -0.19 -36.22 11.65
N GLY A 109 -0.65 -35.81 10.46
CA GLY A 109 -1.99 -36.13 9.94
C GLY A 109 -3.14 -35.55 10.76
N LYS A 110 -2.90 -34.52 11.57
CA LYS A 110 -3.93 -33.94 12.44
C LYS A 110 -5.04 -33.32 11.59
N SER A 111 -6.27 -33.79 11.79
CA SER A 111 -7.45 -33.17 11.18
C SER A 111 -7.78 -31.85 11.89
N VAL A 112 -8.22 -30.87 11.11
CA VAL A 112 -8.67 -29.56 11.63
C VAL A 112 -10.14 -29.41 11.30
N ASN A 113 -10.96 -29.09 12.30
CA ASN A 113 -12.37 -28.83 12.03
C ASN A 113 -12.54 -27.50 11.28
N PRO A 114 -13.62 -27.30 10.52
CA PRO A 114 -13.80 -26.09 9.71
C PRO A 114 -13.81 -24.77 10.50
N ASN A 115 -14.27 -24.78 11.76
CA ASN A 115 -14.33 -23.58 12.59
C ASN A 115 -12.92 -23.14 13.01
N ASP A 116 -12.11 -24.05 13.53
CA ASP A 116 -10.71 -23.79 13.88
C ASP A 116 -9.89 -23.38 12.64
N ALA A 117 -10.17 -24.03 11.51
CA ALA A 117 -9.52 -23.72 10.24
C ALA A 117 -9.78 -22.27 9.82
N LYS A 118 -11.01 -21.76 10.00
CA LYS A 118 -11.38 -20.38 9.68
C LYS A 118 -10.52 -19.37 10.44
N ASP A 119 -10.30 -19.58 11.73
CA ASP A 119 -9.49 -18.68 12.56
C ASP A 119 -8.00 -18.72 12.16
N ILE A 120 -7.50 -19.91 11.83
CA ILE A 120 -6.13 -20.10 11.35
C ILE A 120 -5.93 -19.41 10.00
N ILE A 121 -6.87 -19.58 9.07
CA ILE A 121 -6.84 -18.95 7.75
C ILE A 121 -6.87 -17.42 7.91
N SER A 122 -7.77 -16.89 8.73
CA SER A 122 -7.85 -15.45 9.04
C SER A 122 -6.53 -14.92 9.61
N LEU A 123 -5.87 -15.66 10.51
CA LEU A 123 -4.55 -15.30 11.00
C LEU A 123 -3.53 -15.24 9.87
N ILE A 124 -3.46 -16.26 9.01
CA ILE A 124 -2.54 -16.30 7.86
C ILE A 124 -2.81 -15.14 6.89
N GLU A 125 -4.07 -14.86 6.58
CA GLU A 125 -4.47 -13.75 5.70
C GLU A 125 -3.99 -12.40 6.28
N ASN A 126 -4.17 -12.18 7.58
CA ASN A 126 -3.66 -10.99 8.25
C ASN A 126 -2.13 -10.87 8.15
N LEU A 127 -1.39 -11.97 8.33
CA LEU A 127 0.07 -11.99 8.17
C LEU A 127 0.48 -11.63 6.74
N ILE A 128 -0.22 -12.18 5.74
CA ILE A 128 0.00 -11.89 4.31
C ILE A 128 -0.25 -10.40 4.02
N ILE A 129 -1.35 -9.83 4.55
CA ILE A 129 -1.69 -8.42 4.40
C ILE A 129 -0.58 -7.54 5.01
N VAL A 130 -0.11 -7.86 6.22
CA VAL A 130 0.99 -7.13 6.86
C VAL A 130 2.27 -7.23 6.05
N LEU A 131 2.66 -8.41 5.56
CA LEU A 131 3.88 -8.56 4.76
C LEU A 131 3.84 -7.74 3.47
N LYS A 132 2.73 -7.84 2.72
CA LYS A 132 2.53 -7.08 1.50
C LYS A 132 2.54 -5.57 1.76
N SER A 133 1.79 -5.14 2.77
CA SER A 133 1.62 -3.73 3.09
C SER A 133 2.83 -3.09 3.78
N TYR A 134 3.76 -3.80 4.39
CA TYR A 134 4.91 -3.15 5.03
C TYR A 134 6.24 -3.42 4.33
N TYR A 135 6.39 -4.58 3.69
CA TYR A 135 7.69 -5.02 3.19
C TYR A 135 7.72 -5.32 1.69
N LEU A 136 6.59 -5.70 1.09
CA LEU A 136 6.48 -6.03 -0.34
C LEU A 136 5.58 -5.07 -1.10
N LYS A 137 5.79 -3.76 -0.89
CA LYS A 137 5.23 -2.70 -1.72
C LYS A 137 5.52 -2.97 -3.20
N LYS A 138 4.50 -2.80 -4.03
CA LYS A 138 4.54 -3.06 -5.47
C LYS A 138 5.40 -2.04 -6.21
N TYR A 139 5.42 -0.81 -5.70
CA TYR A 139 6.12 0.32 -6.31
C TYR A 139 7.02 0.99 -5.27
N SER A 140 8.20 1.43 -5.68
CA SER A 140 9.06 2.26 -4.85
C SER A 140 8.50 3.68 -4.75
N THR A 141 8.10 4.29 -5.88
CA THR A 141 7.57 5.67 -5.90
C THR A 141 6.26 5.78 -6.67
N GLY A 142 5.21 6.24 -5.98
CA GLY A 142 3.96 6.67 -6.59
C GLY A 142 3.88 8.19 -6.76
N LEU A 143 3.21 8.65 -7.81
CA LEU A 143 2.87 10.06 -8.03
C LEU A 143 1.36 10.27 -7.98
N PHE A 144 0.91 11.27 -7.24
CA PHE A 144 -0.47 11.77 -7.25
C PHE A 144 -0.50 13.29 -7.45
N ILE A 145 -1.37 13.77 -8.35
CA ILE A 145 -1.51 15.20 -8.63
C ILE A 145 -2.96 15.60 -8.37
N GLY A 146 -3.17 16.62 -7.53
CA GLY A 146 -4.49 17.13 -7.20
C GLY A 146 -4.48 18.63 -6.90
N ARG A 147 -5.61 19.31 -7.13
CA ARG A 147 -5.76 20.73 -6.75
C ARG A 147 -6.03 20.90 -5.26
N PHE A 148 -6.77 19.98 -4.64
CA PHE A 148 -7.14 19.98 -3.22
C PHE A 148 -7.82 21.30 -2.78
N GLN A 149 -8.92 21.67 -3.43
CA GLN A 149 -9.66 22.94 -3.21
C GLN A 149 -11.09 22.71 -2.68
N PRO A 150 -11.31 22.16 -1.47
CA PRO A 150 -10.32 21.70 -0.48
C PRO A 150 -9.94 20.22 -0.67
N ILE A 151 -9.05 19.72 0.20
CA ILE A 151 -8.89 18.27 0.44
C ILE A 151 -10.19 17.69 1.04
N HIS A 152 -10.49 16.42 0.80
CA HIS A 152 -11.72 15.78 1.25
C HIS A 152 -11.53 14.27 1.47
N ASN A 153 -12.53 13.60 2.07
CA ASN A 153 -12.42 12.21 2.52
C ASN A 153 -12.14 11.23 1.35
N GLY A 154 -12.70 11.48 0.16
CA GLY A 154 -12.32 10.73 -1.05
C GLY A 154 -10.82 10.79 -1.36
N HIS A 155 -10.19 11.97 -1.33
CA HIS A 155 -8.74 12.07 -1.55
C HIS A 155 -7.93 11.30 -0.50
N LEU A 156 -8.34 11.39 0.77
CA LEU A 156 -7.63 10.74 1.89
C LEU A 156 -7.70 9.21 1.79
N LYS A 157 -8.85 8.67 1.38
CA LYS A 157 -9.02 7.23 1.11
C LYS A 157 -8.05 6.75 0.02
N TYR A 158 -7.92 7.50 -1.07
CA TYR A 158 -6.99 7.16 -2.14
C TYR A 158 -5.54 7.32 -1.74
N ILE A 159 -5.18 8.35 -0.97
CA ILE A 159 -3.82 8.48 -0.43
C ILE A 159 -3.48 7.28 0.46
N LYS A 160 -4.42 6.84 1.32
CA LYS A 160 -4.23 5.64 2.14
C LYS A 160 -4.01 4.39 1.29
N PHE A 161 -4.79 4.22 0.22
CA PHE A 161 -4.59 3.14 -0.76
C PHE A 161 -3.23 3.21 -1.46
N MET A 162 -2.81 4.37 -1.96
CA MET A 162 -1.49 4.53 -2.59
C MET A 162 -0.36 4.19 -1.62
N LEU A 163 -0.50 4.58 -0.35
CA LEU A 163 0.43 4.20 0.71
C LEU A 163 0.41 2.71 1.04
N THR A 164 -0.58 1.91 0.60
CA THR A 164 -0.52 0.44 0.68
C THR A 164 0.27 -0.18 -0.48
N GLU A 165 0.38 0.49 -1.62
CA GLU A 165 1.09 -0.01 -2.81
C GLU A 165 2.53 0.53 -2.95
N CYS A 166 2.80 1.73 -2.45
CA CYS A 166 4.06 2.44 -2.66
C CYS A 166 4.94 2.49 -1.40
N GLU A 167 6.27 2.47 -1.56
CA GLU A 167 7.21 2.76 -0.47
C GLU A 167 7.26 4.26 -0.15
N LYS A 168 7.15 5.11 -1.19
CA LYS A 168 7.09 6.57 -1.10
C LYS A 168 5.97 7.09 -2.00
N LEU A 169 5.29 8.14 -1.56
CA LEU A 169 4.28 8.83 -2.35
C LEU A 169 4.67 10.29 -2.55
N ILE A 170 4.72 10.74 -3.80
CA ILE A 170 4.90 12.16 -4.12
C ILE A 170 3.54 12.75 -4.46
N ILE A 171 3.15 13.80 -3.74
CA ILE A 171 1.90 14.54 -4.00
C ILE A 171 2.26 15.92 -4.57
N LEU A 172 1.80 16.20 -5.78
CA LEU A 172 1.90 17.53 -6.38
C LEU A 172 0.58 18.28 -6.21
N ILE A 173 0.62 19.39 -5.48
CA ILE A 173 -0.51 20.32 -5.37
C ILE A 173 -0.52 21.22 -6.61
N GLY A 174 -1.43 20.91 -7.52
CA GLY A 174 -1.62 21.60 -8.80
C GLY A 174 -2.28 22.98 -8.67
N SER A 175 -2.25 23.76 -9.75
CA SER A 175 -2.77 25.13 -9.76
C SER A 175 -2.22 25.97 -8.60
N SER A 176 -0.93 25.78 -8.26
CA SER A 176 -0.34 26.27 -7.02
C SER A 176 -0.28 27.80 -6.87
N LYS A 177 -0.38 28.53 -7.99
CA LYS A 177 -0.41 30.00 -8.05
C LYS A 177 -1.82 30.61 -8.01
N LYS A 178 -2.87 29.79 -8.08
CA LYS A 178 -4.27 30.26 -8.08
C LYS A 178 -4.82 30.25 -6.65
N GLN A 179 -5.43 31.36 -6.24
CA GLN A 179 -6.03 31.58 -4.92
C GLN A 179 -7.12 32.67 -5.01
N GLY A 180 -8.01 32.77 -4.02
CA GLY A 180 -9.00 33.86 -3.93
C GLY A 180 -10.13 33.84 -4.97
N THR A 181 -10.33 32.74 -5.69
CA THR A 181 -11.44 32.59 -6.65
C THR A 181 -12.43 31.53 -6.20
N THR A 182 -13.67 31.55 -6.70
CA THR A 182 -14.69 30.52 -6.41
C THR A 182 -14.22 29.09 -6.73
N LYS A 183 -13.39 28.92 -7.76
CA LYS A 183 -12.80 27.64 -8.15
C LYS A 183 -11.52 27.29 -7.38
N ASN A 184 -10.76 28.29 -6.96
CA ASN A 184 -9.50 28.13 -6.24
C ASN A 184 -9.47 29.10 -5.04
N PRO A 185 -10.25 28.82 -3.98
CA PRO A 185 -10.34 29.71 -2.83
C PRO A 185 -9.04 29.74 -2.01
N TYR A 186 -8.35 28.61 -1.86
CA TYR A 186 -7.21 28.46 -0.97
C TYR A 186 -5.86 28.52 -1.69
N ASP A 187 -4.87 29.13 -1.06
CA ASP A 187 -3.50 29.18 -1.55
C ASP A 187 -2.76 27.83 -1.41
N PHE A 188 -1.49 27.75 -1.83
CA PHE A 188 -0.72 26.50 -1.66
C PHE A 188 -0.45 26.16 -0.20
N LYS A 189 -0.14 27.15 0.65
CA LYS A 189 0.25 26.93 2.05
C LYS A 189 -0.93 26.34 2.82
N LYS A 190 -2.12 26.92 2.69
CA LYS A 190 -3.37 26.47 3.29
C LYS A 190 -3.74 25.06 2.80
N ARG A 191 -3.62 24.78 1.51
CA ARG A 191 -3.91 23.43 0.99
C ARG A 191 -2.96 22.36 1.51
N LYS A 192 -1.67 22.67 1.60
CA LYS A 192 -0.68 21.78 2.20
C LYS A 192 -0.96 21.52 3.67
N ASP A 193 -1.31 22.57 4.42
CA ASP A 193 -1.69 22.49 5.83
C ASP A 193 -2.93 21.62 6.05
N LEU A 194 -4.03 21.90 5.33
CA LEU A 194 -5.25 21.10 5.36
C LEU A 194 -4.96 19.62 5.05
N LEU A 195 -4.16 19.34 4.02
CA LEU A 195 -3.78 17.97 3.64
C LEU A 195 -3.01 17.26 4.77
N LEU A 196 -1.97 17.89 5.33
CA LEU A 196 -1.16 17.30 6.40
C LEU A 196 -2.00 17.06 7.67
N LYS A 197 -2.82 18.03 8.05
CA LYS A 197 -3.64 17.95 9.26
C LYS A 197 -4.78 16.96 9.14
N SER A 198 -5.40 16.82 7.96
CA SER A 198 -6.36 15.74 7.71
C SER A 198 -5.71 14.35 7.76
N MET A 199 -4.47 14.20 7.29
CA MET A 199 -3.75 12.93 7.40
C MET A 199 -3.41 12.60 8.86
N GLU A 200 -2.98 13.60 9.64
CA GLU A 200 -2.73 13.47 11.08
C GLU A 200 -4.00 13.05 11.83
N GLU A 201 -5.13 13.74 11.59
CA GLU A 201 -6.44 13.44 12.18
C GLU A 201 -6.90 11.99 11.93
N LEU A 202 -6.54 11.42 10.78
CA LEU A 202 -6.90 10.05 10.39
C LEU A 202 -5.79 9.01 10.65
N ASN A 203 -4.73 9.37 11.38
CA ASN A 203 -3.56 8.51 11.65
C ASN A 203 -2.91 7.94 10.38
N ILE A 204 -2.90 8.71 9.30
CA ILE A 204 -2.21 8.37 8.05
C ILE A 204 -0.75 8.83 8.19
N ASN A 205 0.19 7.87 8.25
CA ASN A 205 1.62 8.20 8.34
C ASN A 205 2.09 8.96 7.08
N SER A 206 2.50 10.20 7.28
CA SER A 206 2.97 11.10 6.21
C SER A 206 4.49 11.15 6.04
N GLU A 207 5.28 10.41 6.83
CA GLU A 207 6.76 10.36 6.73
C GLU A 207 7.24 9.90 5.35
N LYS A 208 6.44 9.06 4.69
CA LYS A 208 6.71 8.53 3.35
C LYS A 208 6.14 9.40 2.22
N ILE A 209 5.61 10.58 2.55
CA ILE A 209 4.96 11.47 1.59
C ILE A 209 5.82 12.72 1.36
N LYS A 210 6.15 12.99 0.09
CA LYS A 210 6.78 14.25 -0.34
C LYS A 210 5.74 15.14 -0.99
N ILE A 211 5.48 16.33 -0.43
CA ILE A 211 4.48 17.28 -0.96
C ILE A 211 5.19 18.46 -1.62
N ASN A 212 4.96 18.64 -2.93
CA ASN A 212 5.49 19.74 -3.72
C ASN A 212 4.37 20.53 -4.40
N SER A 213 4.66 21.78 -4.80
CA SER A 213 3.75 22.57 -5.64
C SER A 213 4.05 22.39 -7.13
N ILE A 214 3.00 22.45 -7.95
CA ILE A 214 3.13 22.57 -9.39
C ILE A 214 2.13 23.60 -9.95
N ARG A 215 2.63 24.47 -10.83
CA ARG A 215 1.84 25.53 -11.48
C ARG A 215 1.20 24.94 -12.73
N ASP A 216 -0.01 25.37 -13.09
CA ASP A 216 -0.61 25.02 -14.38
C ASP A 216 0.29 25.51 -15.51
N PHE A 217 0.36 24.75 -16.61
CA PHE A 217 1.07 25.17 -17.81
C PHE A 217 0.18 24.99 -19.04
N PRO A 218 0.01 26.02 -19.90
CA PRO A 218 -1.02 25.97 -20.94
C PRO A 218 -0.58 25.39 -22.28
N ASP A 219 0.72 25.31 -22.60
CA ASP A 219 1.07 25.40 -24.02
C ASP A 219 1.63 24.14 -24.69
N ASP A 220 2.20 23.16 -23.96
CA ASP A 220 2.58 21.87 -24.55
C ASP A 220 2.75 20.71 -23.54
N ASN A 221 2.44 19.50 -24.00
CA ASN A 221 2.45 18.27 -23.20
C ASN A 221 3.85 17.85 -22.72
N GLU A 222 4.90 18.11 -23.52
CA GLU A 222 6.27 17.72 -23.22
C GLU A 222 6.86 18.60 -22.12
N SER A 223 6.66 19.91 -22.18
CA SER A 223 7.01 20.86 -21.14
C SER A 223 6.26 20.58 -19.84
N TRP A 224 4.97 20.21 -19.92
CA TRP A 224 4.22 19.79 -18.74
C TRP A 224 4.85 18.56 -18.07
N PHE A 225 5.15 17.52 -18.86
CA PHE A 225 5.82 16.32 -18.37
C PHE A 225 7.21 16.62 -17.79
N SER A 226 8.05 17.34 -18.53
CA SER A 226 9.40 17.73 -18.12
C SER A 226 9.38 18.50 -16.79
N ARG A 227 8.40 19.39 -16.59
CA ARG A 227 8.24 20.11 -15.32
C ARG A 227 7.84 19.22 -14.17
N ILE A 228 6.94 18.26 -14.39
CA ILE A 228 6.62 17.25 -13.38
C ILE A 228 7.90 16.49 -13.03
N MET A 229 8.62 15.98 -14.03
CA MET A 229 9.86 15.22 -13.86
C MET A 229 10.99 16.02 -13.19
N LYS A 230 10.98 17.36 -13.23
CA LYS A 230 11.90 18.21 -12.43
C LYS A 230 11.53 18.32 -10.95
N LYS A 231 10.33 17.90 -10.55
CA LYS A 231 9.80 17.99 -9.18
C LYS A 231 9.74 16.63 -8.48
N VAL A 232 9.98 15.56 -9.22
CA VAL A 232 9.78 14.18 -8.81
C VAL A 232 10.97 13.37 -9.32
N GLU A 233 11.41 12.39 -8.56
CA GLU A 233 12.52 11.50 -8.94
C GLU A 233 11.95 10.09 -9.06
N ASP A 234 12.37 9.35 -10.08
CA ASP A 234 12.10 7.92 -10.32
C ASP A 234 10.67 7.47 -9.96
N ILE A 235 9.72 7.75 -10.86
CA ILE A 235 8.31 7.34 -10.71
C ILE A 235 8.10 5.96 -11.31
N ASP A 236 7.57 5.04 -10.51
CA ASP A 236 7.11 3.74 -11.00
C ASP A 236 5.66 3.77 -11.48
N ILE A 237 4.81 4.56 -10.81
CA ILE A 237 3.37 4.65 -11.10
C ILE A 237 2.81 6.06 -10.93
N TYR A 238 1.93 6.45 -11.85
CA TYR A 238 1.09 7.64 -11.74
C TYR A 238 -0.37 7.27 -11.44
N TYR A 239 -0.89 7.76 -10.30
CA TYR A 239 -2.30 7.66 -9.93
C TYR A 239 -3.06 8.84 -10.50
N ALA A 240 -3.82 8.60 -11.57
CA ALA A 240 -4.53 9.62 -12.32
C ALA A 240 -5.91 9.92 -11.72
N GLY A 241 -6.17 11.20 -11.46
CA GLY A 241 -7.51 11.73 -11.20
C GLY A 241 -8.26 12.05 -12.50
N GLU A 242 -9.01 13.16 -12.53
CA GLU A 242 -9.83 13.57 -13.69
C GLU A 242 -9.04 14.12 -14.89
N ASN A 243 -7.73 14.35 -14.77
CA ASN A 243 -6.95 14.96 -15.84
C ASN A 243 -6.52 13.92 -16.89
N GLU A 244 -7.40 13.67 -17.86
CA GLU A 244 -7.18 12.73 -18.97
C GLU A 244 -5.95 13.08 -19.83
N VAL A 245 -5.64 14.37 -19.98
CA VAL A 245 -4.44 14.81 -20.71
C VAL A 245 -3.18 14.33 -20.00
N THR A 246 -3.09 14.54 -18.69
CA THR A 246 -1.93 14.08 -17.90
C THR A 246 -1.85 12.56 -17.89
N TYR A 247 -2.98 11.86 -17.77
CA TYR A 247 -3.03 10.40 -17.89
C TYR A 247 -2.45 9.92 -19.24
N SER A 248 -2.88 10.52 -20.35
CA SER A 248 -2.40 10.18 -21.69
C SER A 248 -0.90 10.40 -21.85
N ILE A 249 -0.37 11.51 -21.31
CA ILE A 249 1.06 11.84 -21.34
C ILE A 249 1.88 10.75 -20.64
N PHE A 250 1.52 10.36 -19.41
CA PHE A 250 2.26 9.35 -18.65
C PHE A 250 2.24 7.98 -19.34
N ASN A 251 1.09 7.56 -19.87
CA ASN A 251 1.01 6.31 -20.64
C ASN A 251 1.87 6.33 -21.90
N LYS A 252 1.87 7.42 -22.67
CA LYS A 252 2.72 7.56 -23.87
C LYS A 252 4.21 7.50 -23.54
N LYS A 253 4.59 7.90 -22.32
CA LYS A 253 5.98 7.80 -21.81
C LYS A 253 6.31 6.42 -21.22
N GLY A 254 5.41 5.45 -21.29
CA GLY A 254 5.61 4.09 -20.78
C GLY A 254 5.59 3.97 -19.25
N ILE A 255 5.16 5.03 -18.54
CA ILE A 255 5.02 4.98 -17.08
C ILE A 255 3.70 4.28 -16.74
N LYS A 256 3.72 3.37 -15.77
CA LYS A 256 2.49 2.69 -15.34
C LYS A 256 1.49 3.71 -14.81
N THR A 257 0.23 3.53 -15.15
CA THR A 257 -0.85 4.41 -14.69
C THR A 257 -1.97 3.63 -14.00
N HIS A 258 -2.61 4.26 -13.03
CA HIS A 258 -3.82 3.76 -12.37
C HIS A 258 -4.86 4.88 -12.33
N LYS A 259 -6.01 4.70 -12.98
CA LYS A 259 -7.12 5.66 -12.89
C LYS A 259 -7.91 5.45 -11.61
N ILE A 260 -8.09 6.51 -10.85
CA ILE A 260 -8.86 6.53 -9.61
C ILE A 260 -10.36 6.52 -9.94
N ASP A 261 -11.11 5.51 -9.47
CA ASP A 261 -12.57 5.47 -9.67
C ASP A 261 -13.32 6.35 -8.66
N ARG A 262 -13.51 7.61 -9.03
CA ARG A 262 -14.15 8.60 -8.14
C ARG A 262 -15.63 8.35 -7.86
N ARG A 263 -16.30 7.46 -8.59
CA ARG A 263 -17.72 7.14 -8.38
C ARG A 263 -17.95 6.34 -7.10
N ILE A 264 -16.91 5.69 -6.58
CA ILE A 264 -16.99 4.86 -5.37
C ILE A 264 -17.26 5.68 -4.12
N ASP A 265 -16.83 6.94 -4.08
CA ASP A 265 -16.94 7.80 -2.88
C ASP A 265 -17.91 8.98 -3.04
N ASP A 266 -18.34 9.29 -4.26
CA ASP A 266 -19.27 10.38 -4.64
C ASP A 266 -19.01 11.75 -3.95
N ILE A 267 -17.75 12.04 -3.62
CA ILE A 267 -17.34 13.30 -2.99
C ILE A 267 -16.56 14.13 -4.01
N SER A 268 -17.02 15.37 -4.25
CA SER A 268 -16.31 16.34 -5.07
C SER A 268 -16.03 17.64 -4.32
N ALA A 269 -14.85 18.21 -4.55
CA ALA A 269 -14.51 19.53 -4.04
C ALA A 269 -15.44 20.64 -4.57
N THR A 270 -16.03 20.44 -5.76
CA THR A 270 -17.00 21.39 -6.32
C THR A 270 -18.28 21.44 -5.50
N GLU A 271 -18.80 20.28 -5.10
CA GLU A 271 -19.98 20.22 -4.25
C GLU A 271 -19.71 20.79 -2.85
N ILE A 272 -18.54 20.49 -2.27
CA ILE A 272 -18.13 21.07 -0.97
C ILE A 272 -18.12 22.60 -1.03
N ARG A 273 -17.54 23.21 -2.09
CA ARG A 273 -17.53 24.67 -2.24
C ARG A 273 -18.94 25.24 -2.42
N LYS A 274 -19.81 24.54 -3.15
CA LYS A 274 -21.21 24.93 -3.35
C LYS A 274 -21.97 24.92 -2.01
N LEU A 275 -21.95 23.79 -1.30
CA LEU A 275 -22.60 23.63 -0.01
C LEU A 275 -22.10 24.66 1.00
N LYS A 276 -20.78 24.90 1.04
CA LYS A 276 -20.20 25.93 1.89
C LYS A 276 -20.76 27.32 1.58
N ASN A 277 -20.81 27.71 0.30
CA ASN A 277 -21.32 29.03 -0.09
C ASN A 277 -22.83 29.21 0.16
N GLU A 278 -23.57 28.10 0.27
CA GLU A 278 -25.00 28.07 0.57
C GLU A 278 -25.27 27.85 2.08
N ASP A 279 -24.24 27.90 2.93
CA ASP A 279 -24.30 27.58 4.37
C ASP A 279 -24.97 26.22 4.69
N LYS A 280 -24.76 25.22 3.81
CA LYS A 280 -25.25 23.85 3.95
C LYS A 280 -24.20 22.91 4.51
N ASP A 281 -24.66 21.81 5.13
CA ASP A 281 -23.78 20.82 5.74
C ASP A 281 -22.98 20.00 4.71
N PHE A 282 -21.65 20.03 4.83
CA PHE A 282 -20.70 19.20 4.09
C PHE A 282 -19.79 18.38 5.03
N SER A 283 -20.12 18.30 6.32
CA SER A 283 -19.26 17.71 7.36
C SER A 283 -18.84 16.27 7.06
N LYS A 284 -19.75 15.44 6.53
CA LYS A 284 -19.45 14.05 6.16
C LYS A 284 -18.45 13.90 5.01
N MET A 285 -18.21 14.96 4.25
CA MET A 285 -17.36 14.94 3.05
C MET A 285 -15.89 15.23 3.37
N VAL A 286 -15.60 15.82 4.52
CA VAL A 286 -14.26 16.29 4.92
C VAL A 286 -13.92 15.85 6.34
N THR A 287 -12.70 16.14 6.80
CA THR A 287 -12.33 15.94 8.20
C THR A 287 -12.79 17.11 9.07
N GLU A 288 -12.86 16.94 10.39
CA GLU A 288 -13.27 18.03 11.29
C GLU A 288 -12.27 19.19 11.24
N TYR A 289 -10.98 18.91 11.05
CA TYR A 289 -9.98 19.94 10.84
C TYR A 289 -10.31 20.79 9.61
N VAL A 290 -10.62 20.17 8.47
CA VAL A 290 -10.97 20.90 7.24
C VAL A 290 -12.22 21.74 7.47
N LYS A 291 -13.29 21.14 8.00
CA LYS A 291 -14.55 21.81 8.28
C LYS A 291 -14.38 23.12 9.07
N LYS A 292 -13.51 23.11 10.10
CA LYS A 292 -13.25 24.29 10.96
C LYS A 292 -12.37 25.35 10.31
N ASN A 293 -11.68 25.02 9.23
CA ASN A 293 -10.58 25.83 8.70
C ASN A 293 -10.78 26.32 7.27
N ILE A 294 -11.97 26.13 6.67
CA ILE A 294 -12.24 26.47 5.27
C ILE A 294 -13.39 27.43 5.05
#